data_AF-A0A7S1ZG42-F1
#
_entry.id   AF-A0A7S1ZG42-F1
#
_cell.length_a   1.000
_cell.length_b   1.000
_cell.length_c   1.000
_cell.angle_alpha   90.00
_cell.angle_beta   90.00
_cell.angle_gamma   90.00
#
_symmetry.space_group_name_H-M   'P 1'
#
loop_
_entity.id
_entity.type
_entity.pdbx_description
1 polymer ?
#
loop_
_entity_poly.entity_id
_entity_poly.type
_entity_poly.pdbx_seq_one_letter_code
_entity_poly.pdbx_strand_id
1 'polypeptide(L)'
;IPFYEIFLDVPVDELKKRDPKGQYAKVEAGTLKHFTCIDDPYEEPLTPEITLKTHELEIKQSADMLFRMLERDGILDGAPKLSPPGLPNPDGDEIVDLHVPPELKSQREAEALTLPQALITDVDLNWLQAVGEGWASPLKGFM
;
A
#
# COMPACT_ATOMS: atom_id res chain seq x y z
N ILE A 1 10.57 -23.32 -7.14
CA ILE A 1 10.29 -22.05 -6.45
C ILE A 1 10.39 -20.96 -7.51
N PRO A 2 9.35 -20.13 -7.71
CA PRO A 2 9.39 -19.02 -8.67
C PRO A 2 10.44 -17.98 -8.28
N PHE A 3 10.82 -17.15 -9.25
CA PHE A 3 11.69 -16.00 -9.04
C PHE A 3 10.83 -14.73 -8.95
N TYR A 4 11.23 -13.81 -8.08
CA TYR A 4 10.57 -12.51 -7.88
C TYR A 4 11.64 -11.41 -7.91
N GLU A 5 11.53 -10.50 -8.87
CA GLU A 5 12.28 -9.26 -8.96
C GLU A 5 11.59 -8.19 -8.11
N ILE A 6 12.30 -7.74 -7.07
CA ILE A 6 11.82 -6.73 -6.12
C ILE A 6 12.55 -5.43 -6.42
N PHE A 7 11.85 -4.46 -7.01
CA PHE A 7 12.44 -3.15 -7.30
C PHE A 7 12.30 -2.22 -6.10
N LEU A 8 13.42 -1.75 -5.54
CA LEU A 8 13.43 -0.73 -4.49
C LEU A 8 13.53 0.66 -5.13
N ASP A 9 12.38 1.24 -5.47
CA ASP A 9 12.28 2.57 -6.06
C ASP A 9 12.53 3.67 -5.01
N VAL A 10 13.78 4.14 -4.96
CA VAL A 10 14.20 5.17 -4.02
C VAL A 10 14.99 6.24 -4.78
N PRO A 11 14.56 7.51 -4.70
CA PRO A 11 15.30 8.62 -5.29
C PRO A 11 16.74 8.68 -4.78
N VAL A 12 17.69 8.99 -5.68
CA VAL A 12 19.12 9.06 -5.37
C VAL A 12 19.42 10.04 -4.22
N ASP A 13 18.69 11.15 -4.14
CA ASP A 13 18.87 12.13 -3.07
C ASP A 13 18.53 11.58 -1.69
N GLU A 14 17.51 10.72 -1.58
CA GLU A 14 17.20 10.01 -0.33
C GLU A 14 18.26 8.95 -0.01
N LEU A 15 18.84 8.28 -1.01
CA LEU A 15 19.95 7.35 -0.81
C LEU A 15 21.22 8.06 -0.31
N LYS A 16 21.56 9.21 -0.90
CA LYS A 16 22.67 10.08 -0.47
C LYS A 16 22.50 10.58 0.97
N LYS A 17 21.28 10.96 1.33
CA LYS A 17 20.95 11.43 2.69
C LYS A 17 21.13 10.32 3.74
N ARG A 18 20.77 9.08 3.39
CA ARG A 18 20.90 7.91 4.27
C ARG A 18 22.37 7.49 4.44
N ASP A 19 23.14 7.52 3.36
CA ASP A 19 24.54 7.07 3.20
C ASP A 19 25.13 6.26 4.37
N PRO A 20 24.57 5.07 4.68
CA PRO A 20 24.91 4.34 5.90
C PRO A 20 26.37 3.83 5.90
N LYS A 21 27.00 3.80 4.73
CA LYS A 21 28.37 3.31 4.52
C LYS A 21 29.36 4.42 4.12
N GLY A 22 28.91 5.67 4.03
CA GLY A 22 29.75 6.78 3.59
C GLY A 22 30.24 6.64 2.14
N GLN A 23 29.51 5.91 1.29
CA GLN A 23 29.89 5.66 -0.10
C GLN A 23 29.60 6.86 -0.99
N TYR A 24 28.43 7.49 -0.83
CA TYR A 24 28.09 8.70 -1.58
C TYR A 24 29.06 9.85 -1.26
N ALA A 25 29.43 10.02 0.01
CA ALA A 25 30.44 11.00 0.40
C ALA A 25 31.82 10.76 -0.25
N LYS A 26 32.22 9.49 -0.45
CA LYS A 26 33.47 9.13 -1.12
C LYS A 26 33.44 9.40 -2.63
N VAL A 27 32.28 9.23 -3.26
CA VAL A 27 32.05 9.57 -4.67
C VAL A 27 32.17 11.08 -4.86
N GLU A 28 31.52 11.87 -4.00
CA GLU A 28 31.62 13.34 -4.02
C GLU A 28 33.06 13.84 -3.78
N ALA A 29 33.82 13.16 -2.92
CA ALA A 29 35.23 13.43 -2.69
C ALA A 29 36.14 12.98 -3.86
N GLY A 30 35.60 12.35 -4.90
CA GLY A 30 36.34 11.84 -6.07
C GLY A 30 37.21 10.61 -5.78
N THR A 31 37.03 9.98 -4.63
CA THR A 31 37.81 8.81 -4.18
C THR A 31 37.21 7.48 -4.62
N LEU A 32 35.93 7.47 -4.97
CA LEU A 32 35.21 6.31 -5.54
C LEU A 32 34.64 6.73 -6.90
N LYS A 33 34.86 5.91 -7.93
CA LYS A 33 34.43 6.12 -9.32
C LYS A 33 33.60 4.93 -9.80
N HIS A 34 32.86 5.10 -10.88
CA HIS A 34 32.00 4.05 -11.45
C HIS A 34 30.92 3.64 -10.45
N PHE A 35 30.30 4.65 -9.83
CA PHE A 35 29.23 4.43 -8.88
C PHE A 35 27.88 4.49 -9.59
N THR A 36 27.11 3.41 -9.51
CA THR A 36 25.76 3.30 -10.07
C THR A 36 24.85 4.40 -9.53
N CYS A 37 24.03 4.98 -10.40
CA CYS A 37 23.20 6.16 -10.15
C CYS A 37 23.95 7.51 -10.03
N ILE A 38 25.27 7.53 -10.25
CA ILE A 38 26.07 8.77 -10.29
C ILE A 38 26.88 8.84 -11.59
N ASP A 39 27.87 7.95 -11.73
CA ASP A 39 28.73 7.87 -12.92
C ASP A 39 28.19 6.85 -13.92
N ASP A 40 27.64 5.74 -13.41
CA ASP A 40 27.08 4.65 -14.20
C ASP A 40 25.55 4.65 -14.12
N PRO A 41 24.83 4.34 -15.22
CA PRO A 41 23.37 4.31 -15.21
C PRO A 41 22.83 3.14 -14.39
N TYR A 42 21.64 3.34 -13.81
CA TYR A 42 20.83 2.26 -13.27
C TYR A 42 19.71 1.95 -14.26
N GLU A 43 19.60 0.68 -14.64
CA GLU A 43 18.54 0.20 -15.52
C GLU A 43 17.39 -0.29 -14.64
N GLU A 44 16.31 0.50 -14.55
CA GLU A 44 15.13 0.13 -13.79
C GLU A 44 14.48 -1.14 -14.40
N PRO A 45 14.01 -2.08 -13.57
CA PRO A 45 13.26 -3.23 -14.04
C PRO A 45 12.03 -2.82 -14.86
N LEU A 46 11.85 -3.43 -16.03
CA LEU A 46 10.71 -3.14 -16.90
C LEU A 46 9.41 -3.72 -16.34
N THR A 47 9.49 -4.88 -15.69
CA THR A 47 8.35 -5.64 -15.19
C THR A 47 8.68 -6.31 -13.85
N PRO A 48 9.00 -5.54 -12.79
CA PRO A 48 9.24 -6.13 -11.48
C PRO A 48 7.94 -6.72 -10.93
N GLU A 49 8.00 -7.85 -10.23
CA GLU A 49 6.82 -8.43 -9.57
C GLU A 49 6.31 -7.52 -8.44
N ILE A 50 7.19 -6.73 -7.83
CA ILE A 50 6.79 -5.68 -6.88
C ILE A 50 7.77 -4.51 -6.89
N THR A 51 7.23 -3.31 -6.73
CA THR A 51 8.01 -2.07 -6.55
C THR A 51 7.75 -1.51 -5.15
N LEU A 52 8.81 -1.23 -4.40
CA LEU A 52 8.76 -0.74 -3.03
C LEU A 52 9.41 0.64 -2.91
N LYS A 53 8.59 1.65 -2.61
CA LYS A 53 9.05 3.01 -2.29
C LYS A 53 9.45 3.14 -0.83
N THR A 54 10.60 2.57 -0.47
CA THR A 54 11.07 2.52 0.93
C THR A 54 11.40 3.89 1.56
N HIS A 55 11.24 4.99 0.83
CA HIS A 55 11.31 6.36 1.35
C HIS A 55 9.96 6.90 1.81
N GLU A 56 8.86 6.27 1.39
CA GLU A 56 7.49 6.58 1.81
C GLU A 56 6.93 5.51 2.77
N LEU A 57 7.58 4.34 2.83
CA LEU A 57 7.13 3.19 3.60
C LEU A 57 8.02 2.92 4.82
N GLU A 58 7.38 2.47 5.90
CA GLU A 58 8.07 1.82 7.00
C GLU A 58 8.55 0.42 6.61
N ILE A 59 9.54 -0.10 7.35
CA ILE A 59 10.07 -1.45 7.15
C ILE A 59 8.96 -2.49 7.26
N LYS A 60 8.07 -2.34 8.26
CA LYS A 60 6.96 -3.27 8.48
C LYS A 60 6.02 -3.30 7.27
N GLN A 61 5.64 -2.13 6.75
CA GLN A 61 4.79 -2.03 5.56
C GLN A 61 5.45 -2.68 4.34
N SER A 62 6.75 -2.44 4.13
CA SER A 62 7.50 -3.06 3.03
C SER A 62 7.54 -4.59 3.13
N ALA A 63 7.75 -5.13 4.34
CA ALA A 63 7.75 -6.58 4.58
C ALA A 63 6.35 -7.19 4.44
N ASP A 64 5.32 -6.50 4.95
CA ASP A 64 3.91 -6.91 4.86
C ASP A 64 3.48 -7.04 3.38
N MET A 65 3.89 -6.10 2.51
CA MET A 65 3.66 -6.18 1.06
C MET A 65 4.31 -7.42 0.42
N LEU A 66 5.55 -7.74 0.80
CA LEU A 66 6.25 -8.93 0.30
C LEU A 66 5.55 -10.22 0.76
N PHE A 67 5.14 -10.31 2.02
CA PHE A 67 4.43 -11.48 2.53
C PHE A 67 3.11 -11.70 1.81
N ARG A 68 2.32 -10.65 1.57
CA ARG A 68 1.06 -10.74 0.82
C ARG A 68 1.27 -11.27 -0.60
N MET A 69 2.29 -10.81 -1.32
CA MET A 69 2.61 -11.31 -2.66
C MET A 69 2.88 -12.82 -2.61
N LEU A 70 3.68 -13.27 -1.63
CA LEU A 70 3.98 -14.69 -1.46
C LEU A 70 2.76 -15.52 -1.04
N GLU A 71 1.84 -14.98 -0.24
CA GLU A 71 0.57 -15.64 0.09
C GLU A 71 -0.34 -15.76 -1.12
N ARG A 72 -0.53 -14.68 -1.86
CA ARG A 72 -1.35 -14.64 -3.09
C ARG A 72 -0.90 -15.71 -4.07
N ASP A 73 0.41 -15.90 -4.19
CA ASP A 73 1.00 -16.85 -5.13
C ASP A 73 1.12 -18.27 -4.56
N GLY A 74 0.63 -18.50 -3.32
CA GLY A 74 0.64 -19.80 -2.65
C GLY A 74 2.04 -20.29 -2.26
N ILE A 75 3.01 -19.36 -2.14
CA ILE A 75 4.40 -19.65 -1.74
C ILE A 75 4.56 -19.63 -0.22
N LEU A 76 3.80 -18.76 0.46
CA LEU A 76 3.79 -18.64 1.91
C LEU A 76 2.38 -18.92 2.43
N ASP A 77 2.28 -19.84 3.39
CA ASP A 77 1.05 -20.08 4.14
C ASP A 77 1.17 -19.49 5.55
N GLY A 78 0.08 -18.88 6.04
CA GLY A 78 -0.04 -18.42 7.42
C GLY A 78 0.70 -17.12 7.73
N ALA A 79 0.83 -16.20 6.77
CA ALA A 79 1.39 -14.89 7.05
C ALA A 79 0.40 -14.04 7.88
N PRO A 80 0.89 -12.95 8.52
CA PRO A 80 0.06 -12.11 9.35
C PRO A 80 -1.01 -11.42 8.51
N LYS A 81 -2.29 -11.72 8.81
CA LYS A 81 -3.42 -11.00 8.23
C LYS A 81 -3.37 -9.56 8.74
N LEU A 82 -3.34 -8.62 7.80
CA LEU A 82 -3.35 -7.18 8.13
C LEU A 82 -4.75 -6.68 8.50
N SER A 83 -5.77 -7.41 8.08
CA SER A 83 -7.15 -7.10 8.43
C SER A 83 -7.48 -7.56 9.85
N PRO A 84 -8.41 -6.85 10.54
CA PRO A 84 -9.04 -7.36 11.75
C PRO A 84 -9.50 -8.82 11.55
N PRO A 85 -9.51 -9.64 12.61
CA PRO A 85 -9.96 -11.02 12.52
C PRO A 85 -11.33 -11.13 11.82
N GLY A 86 -11.37 -11.80 10.67
CA GLY A 86 -12.62 -12.05 9.92
C GLY A 86 -12.73 -11.33 8.59
N LEU A 87 -11.97 -10.27 8.33
CA LEU A 87 -11.97 -9.56 7.05
C LEU A 87 -10.94 -10.17 6.06
N PRO A 88 -11.22 -10.17 4.74
CA PRO A 88 -10.22 -10.54 3.74
C PRO A 88 -9.10 -9.51 3.71
N ASN A 89 -7.93 -9.89 3.20
CA ASN A 89 -6.90 -8.90 2.90
C ASN A 89 -7.44 -8.01 1.75
N PRO A 90 -7.43 -6.68 1.90
CA PRO A 90 -7.93 -5.78 0.87
C PRO A 90 -7.03 -5.84 -0.37
N ASP A 91 -7.63 -5.66 -1.55
CA ASP A 91 -6.86 -5.40 -2.76
C ASP A 91 -6.24 -3.99 -2.65
N GLY A 92 -4.94 -3.87 -2.93
CA GLY A 92 -4.25 -2.56 -2.86
C GLY A 92 -3.94 -2.08 -1.44
N ASP A 93 -3.90 -2.99 -0.46
CA ASP A 93 -3.23 -2.80 0.83
C ASP A 93 -3.86 -1.77 1.81
N GLU A 94 -4.96 -1.11 1.43
CA GLU A 94 -5.70 -0.13 2.24
C GLU A 94 -7.09 -0.69 2.58
N ILE A 95 -7.42 -0.80 3.87
CA ILE A 95 -8.80 -1.05 4.30
C ILE A 95 -9.54 0.27 4.29
N VAL A 96 -10.59 0.36 3.50
CA VAL A 96 -11.46 1.53 3.43
C VAL A 96 -12.71 1.23 4.24
N ASP A 97 -12.74 1.72 5.48
CA ASP A 97 -13.95 1.77 6.30
C ASP A 97 -14.73 3.05 5.96
N LEU A 98 -15.94 2.89 5.44
CA LEU A 98 -16.79 4.02 5.04
C LEU A 98 -17.81 4.40 6.11
N HIS A 99 -17.75 3.80 7.30
CA HIS A 99 -18.56 4.26 8.41
C HIS A 99 -18.18 5.68 8.82
N VAL A 100 -19.21 6.48 9.08
CA VAL A 100 -19.04 7.81 9.64
C VAL A 100 -18.44 7.67 11.05
N PRO A 101 -17.34 8.37 11.36
CA PRO A 101 -16.77 8.39 12.70
C PRO A 101 -17.80 8.81 13.76
N PRO A 102 -17.78 8.23 14.98
CA PRO A 102 -18.79 8.49 16.01
C PRO A 102 -19.01 9.98 16.31
N GLU A 103 -17.94 10.78 16.27
CA GLU A 103 -17.95 12.21 16.51
C GLU A 103 -18.68 13.03 15.43
N LEU A 104 -18.81 12.49 14.21
CA LEU A 104 -19.50 13.14 13.09
C LEU A 104 -20.92 12.61 12.87
N LYS A 105 -21.31 11.52 13.55
CA LYS A 105 -22.57 10.80 13.28
C LYS A 105 -23.80 11.71 13.32
N SER A 106 -23.99 12.47 14.40
CA SER A 106 -25.16 13.36 14.57
C SER A 106 -25.24 14.44 13.49
N GLN A 107 -24.08 14.97 13.06
CA GLN A 107 -24.00 15.97 12.01
C GLN A 107 -24.39 15.38 10.65
N ARG A 108 -23.85 14.19 10.33
CA ARG A 108 -24.16 13.49 9.07
C ARG A 108 -25.61 13.03 8.99
N GLU A 109 -26.20 12.60 10.11
CA GLU A 109 -27.63 12.27 10.18
C GLU A 109 -28.50 13.50 9.91
N ALA A 110 -28.17 14.66 10.49
CA ALA A 110 -28.88 15.90 10.22
C ALA A 110 -28.76 16.36 8.76
N GLU A 111 -27.56 16.25 8.18
CA GLU A 111 -27.31 16.51 6.75
C GLU A 111 -28.13 15.57 5.87
N ALA A 112 -28.12 14.27 6.13
CA ALA A 112 -28.80 13.25 5.33
C ALA A 112 -30.32 13.46 5.25
N LEU A 113 -30.96 13.99 6.31
CA LEU A 113 -32.39 14.32 6.30
C LEU A 113 -32.76 15.44 5.32
N THR A 114 -31.78 16.26 4.91
CA THR A 114 -31.99 17.35 3.93
C THR A 114 -31.80 16.90 2.49
N LEU A 115 -31.22 15.72 2.27
CA LEU A 115 -30.86 15.22 0.95
C LEU A 115 -32.00 14.41 0.32
N PRO A 116 -32.06 14.33 -1.02
CA PRO A 116 -32.96 13.41 -1.72
C PRO A 116 -32.71 11.97 -1.27
N GLN A 117 -33.79 11.23 -1.04
CA GLN A 117 -33.72 9.84 -0.60
C GLN A 117 -33.95 8.89 -1.78
N ALA A 118 -33.15 7.83 -1.84
CA ALA A 118 -33.34 6.71 -2.75
C ALA A 118 -33.87 5.52 -1.96
N LEU A 119 -34.87 4.83 -2.51
CA LEU A 119 -35.34 3.56 -1.96
C LEU A 119 -34.32 2.49 -2.33
N ILE A 120 -33.94 1.69 -1.34
CA ILE A 120 -33.03 0.56 -1.49
C ILE A 120 -33.72 -0.71 -1.01
N THR A 121 -33.36 -1.84 -1.60
CA THR A 121 -33.84 -3.16 -1.23
C THR A 121 -32.99 -3.78 -0.12
N ASP A 122 -33.42 -4.90 0.43
CA ASP A 122 -32.63 -5.66 1.41
C ASP A 122 -31.30 -6.14 0.82
N VAL A 123 -31.26 -6.42 -0.49
CA VAL A 123 -30.03 -6.82 -1.20
C VAL A 123 -29.06 -5.64 -1.27
N ASP A 124 -29.56 -4.44 -1.56
CA ASP A 124 -28.76 -3.23 -1.60
C ASP A 124 -28.21 -2.87 -0.22
N LEU A 125 -28.98 -3.10 0.85
CA LEU A 125 -28.54 -2.91 2.22
C LEU A 125 -27.37 -3.84 2.59
N ASN A 126 -27.40 -5.10 2.15
CA ASN A 126 -26.29 -6.02 2.34
C ASN A 126 -25.03 -5.55 1.61
N TRP A 127 -25.17 -5.03 0.39
CA TRP A 127 -24.03 -4.46 -0.33
C TRP A 127 -23.51 -3.18 0.32
N LEU A 128 -24.40 -2.34 0.85
CA LEU A 128 -24.02 -1.14 1.61
C LEU A 128 -23.19 -1.52 2.84
N GLN A 129 -23.57 -2.59 3.55
CA GLN A 129 -22.79 -3.11 4.68
C GLN A 129 -21.43 -3.65 4.21
N ALA A 130 -21.41 -4.47 3.16
CA ALA A 130 -20.16 -5.04 2.63
C ALA A 130 -19.15 -3.95 2.23
N VAL A 131 -19.62 -2.93 1.50
CA VAL A 131 -18.79 -1.78 1.09
C VAL A 131 -18.44 -0.90 2.30
N GLY A 132 -19.36 -0.73 3.24
CA GLY A 132 -19.18 0.06 4.46
C GLY A 132 -18.11 -0.49 5.40
N GLU A 133 -18.11 -1.79 5.64
CA GLU A 133 -17.14 -2.50 6.51
C GLU A 133 -15.79 -2.75 5.81
N GLY A 134 -15.64 -2.38 4.54
CA GLY A 134 -14.40 -2.55 3.80
C GLY A 134 -14.18 -3.94 3.20
N TRP A 135 -15.20 -4.80 3.11
CA TRP A 135 -15.10 -6.10 2.41
C TRP A 135 -14.77 -5.95 0.93
N ALA A 136 -15.15 -4.82 0.34
CA ALA A 136 -14.87 -4.46 -1.04
C ALA A 136 -13.73 -3.43 -1.16
N SER A 137 -12.87 -3.32 -0.16
CA SER A 137 -11.70 -2.43 -0.23
C SER A 137 -10.87 -2.72 -1.48
N PRO A 138 -10.40 -1.69 -2.21
CA PRO A 138 -10.28 -0.29 -1.78
C PRO A 138 -11.43 0.62 -2.28
N LEU A 139 -12.61 0.07 -2.57
CA LEU A 139 -13.74 0.88 -3.05
C LEU A 139 -14.14 1.95 -2.04
N LYS A 140 -14.41 3.16 -2.56
CA LYS A 140 -14.86 4.33 -1.77
C LYS A 140 -16.37 4.59 -1.90
N GLY A 141 -17.10 3.63 -2.46
CA GLY A 141 -18.52 3.69 -2.76
C GLY A 141 -18.93 2.62 -3.78
N PHE A 142 -20.19 2.66 -4.21
CA PHE A 142 -20.68 1.84 -5.32
C PHE A 142 -20.06 2.30 -6.66
N MET A 143 -19.79 1.36 -7.56
CA MET A 143 -19.31 1.64 -8.94
C MET A 143 -20.41 2.18 -9.84
#